data_AF-A0A6F9E808-F1
#
_entry.id   AF-A0A6F9E808-F1
#
_cell.length_a   1.000
_cell.length_b   1.000
_cell.length_c   1.000
_cell.angle_alpha   90.00
_cell.angle_beta   90.00
_cell.angle_gamma   90.00
#
_symmetry.space_group_name_H-M   'P 1'
#
loop_
_entity.id
_entity.type
_entity.pdbx_description
1 polymer ?
#
loop_
_entity_poly.entity_id
_entity_poly.type
_entity_poly.pdbx_seq_one_letter_code
_entity_poly.pdbx_strand_id
1 'polypeptide(L)'
;MREITTLRLLRFVTGTEQGELAATIGVSKQVVSQAETGIRAAYPRVRRLLAAYYETSESALFDARGFARLVPPQVLEGIRAQLAPPEDEPQASA
;
A
#
# COMPACT_ATOMS: atom_id res chain seq x y z
N MET A 1 7.81 -5.45 13.58
CA MET A 1 6.77 -4.97 12.64
C MET A 1 6.83 -5.83 11.39
N ARG A 2 5.70 -6.26 10.82
CA ARG A 2 5.72 -6.83 9.45
C ARG A 2 6.05 -5.69 8.48
N GLU A 3 6.88 -5.96 7.49
CA GLU A 3 7.25 -4.98 6.46
C GLU A 3 5.99 -4.49 5.71
N ILE A 4 5.95 -3.19 5.40
CA ILE A 4 4.81 -2.58 4.68
C ILE A 4 5.09 -2.68 3.18
N THR A 5 4.15 -3.28 2.44
CA THR A 5 4.20 -3.31 0.97
C THR A 5 3.54 -2.08 0.38
N THR A 6 3.94 -1.75 -0.85
CA THR A 6 3.40 -0.64 -1.64
C THR A 6 1.89 -0.79 -1.82
N LEU A 7 1.40 -2.01 -2.09
CA LEU A 7 -0.03 -2.30 -2.19
C LEU A 7 -0.78 -1.97 -0.91
N ARG A 8 -0.25 -2.41 0.24
CA ARG A 8 -0.89 -2.17 1.53
C ARG A 8 -0.91 -0.69 1.89
N LEU A 9 0.19 0.03 1.59
CA LEU A 9 0.26 1.48 1.78
C LEU A 9 -0.76 2.20 0.89
N LEU A 10 -0.80 1.90 -0.40
CA LEU A 10 -1.76 2.52 -1.33
C LEU A 10 -3.19 2.30 -0.87
N ARG A 11 -3.54 1.06 -0.48
CA ARG A 11 -4.88 0.76 0.04
C ARG A 11 -5.24 1.63 1.25
N PHE A 12 -4.30 1.86 2.17
CA PHE A 12 -4.55 2.72 3.32
C PHE A 12 -4.72 4.19 2.93
N VAL A 13 -3.92 4.69 1.99
CA VAL A 13 -4.02 6.07 1.50
C VAL A 13 -5.32 6.31 0.73
N THR A 14 -5.80 5.31 -0.02
CA THR A 14 -7.09 5.39 -0.72
C THR A 14 -8.29 5.12 0.19
N GLY A 15 -8.07 4.81 1.47
CA GLY A 15 -9.14 4.52 2.43
C GLY A 15 -9.97 3.27 2.11
N THR A 16 -9.44 2.36 1.30
CA THR A 16 -10.20 1.20 0.79
C THR A 16 -10.02 -0.02 1.70
N GLU A 17 -11.08 -0.81 1.90
CA GLU A 17 -10.92 -2.11 2.55
C GLU A 17 -10.45 -3.20 1.58
N GLN A 18 -9.76 -4.23 2.08
CA GLN A 18 -9.34 -5.36 1.23
C GLN A 18 -10.53 -6.07 0.54
N GLY A 19 -11.68 -6.11 1.21
CA GLY A 19 -12.90 -6.71 0.67
C GLY A 19 -13.47 -5.91 -0.48
N GLU A 20 -13.51 -4.58 -0.34
CA GLU A 20 -13.94 -3.66 -1.39
C GLU A 20 -13.02 -3.73 -2.59
N LEU A 21 -11.71 -3.62 -2.38
CA LEU A 21 -10.71 -3.75 -3.45
C LEU A 21 -10.87 -5.08 -4.20
N ALA A 22 -11.03 -6.19 -3.47
CA ALA A 22 -11.22 -7.50 -4.06
C ALA A 22 -12.50 -7.57 -4.91
N ALA A 23 -13.60 -7.01 -4.43
CA ALA A 23 -14.86 -6.93 -5.17
C ALA A 23 -14.70 -6.06 -6.43
N THR A 24 -14.05 -4.91 -6.33
CA THR A 24 -13.84 -3.99 -7.47
C THR A 24 -13.02 -4.64 -8.59
N ILE A 25 -11.95 -5.37 -8.25
CA ILE A 25 -11.08 -6.00 -9.25
C ILE A 25 -11.52 -7.43 -9.63
N GLY A 26 -12.61 -7.93 -9.03
CA GLY A 26 -13.16 -9.25 -9.34
C GLY A 26 -12.30 -10.43 -8.90
N VAL A 27 -11.72 -10.37 -7.70
CA VAL A 27 -10.95 -11.48 -7.09
C VAL A 27 -11.39 -11.74 -5.64
N SER A 28 -10.85 -12.76 -4.98
CA SER A 28 -11.14 -13.00 -3.56
C SER A 28 -10.32 -12.09 -2.64
N LYS A 29 -10.87 -11.75 -1.48
CA LYS A 29 -10.16 -11.02 -0.41
C LYS A 29 -8.84 -11.70 -0.02
N GLN A 30 -8.80 -13.04 -0.05
CA GLN A 30 -7.59 -13.81 0.25
C GLN A 30 -6.48 -13.57 -0.78
N VAL A 31 -6.81 -13.43 -2.07
CA VAL A 31 -5.83 -13.10 -3.11
C VAL A 31 -5.21 -11.73 -2.88
N VAL A 32 -6.02 -10.73 -2.53
CA VAL A 32 -5.54 -9.39 -2.16
C VAL A 32 -4.62 -9.46 -0.93
N SER A 33 -5.05 -10.16 0.13
CA SER A 33 -4.26 -10.32 1.35
C SER A 33 -2.91 -11.01 1.10
N GLN A 34 -2.88 -12.07 0.30
CA GLN A 34 -1.64 -12.77 -0.06
C GLN A 34 -0.68 -11.88 -0.87
N ALA A 35 -1.21 -11.07 -1.79
CA ALA A 35 -0.42 -10.10 -2.54
C ALA A 35 0.13 -8.98 -1.63
N GLU A 36 -0.71 -8.40 -0.76
CA GLU A 36 -0.31 -7.33 0.17
C GLU A 36 0.69 -7.78 1.23
N THR A 37 0.65 -9.04 1.64
CA THR A 37 1.57 -9.58 2.65
C THR A 37 2.86 -10.13 2.06
N GLY A 38 2.94 -10.25 0.73
CA GLY A 38 4.09 -10.86 0.06
C GLY A 38 4.24 -12.37 0.33
N ILE A 39 3.28 -13.02 0.97
CA ILE A 39 3.31 -14.47 1.25
C ILE A 39 3.38 -15.27 -0.06
N ARG A 40 2.79 -14.76 -1.13
CA ARG A 40 2.81 -15.38 -2.46
C ARG A 40 2.99 -14.33 -3.54
N ALA A 41 3.75 -14.66 -4.57
CA ALA A 41 3.79 -13.87 -5.80
C ALA A 41 2.38 -13.75 -6.40
N ALA A 42 1.99 -12.53 -6.77
CA ALA A 42 0.72 -12.27 -7.44
C ALA A 42 0.76 -12.81 -8.88
N TYR A 43 -0.31 -13.49 -9.29
CA TYR A 43 -0.45 -13.95 -10.66
C TYR A 43 -0.50 -12.77 -11.64
N PRO A 44 -0.03 -12.93 -12.90
CA PRO A 44 0.01 -11.84 -13.88
C PRO A 44 -1.33 -11.12 -14.06
N ARG A 45 -2.46 -11.84 -14.05
CA ARG A 45 -3.80 -11.22 -14.12
C ARG A 45 -4.07 -10.30 -12.92
N VAL A 46 -3.73 -10.75 -11.71
CA VAL A 46 -3.92 -9.97 -10.47
C VAL A 46 -3.03 -8.72 -10.49
N ARG A 47 -1.79 -8.83 -10.97
CA ARG A 47 -0.88 -7.68 -11.09
C ARG A 47 -1.45 -6.61 -12.03
N ARG A 48 -1.94 -7.00 -13.20
CA ARG A 48 -2.59 -6.08 -14.16
C ARG A 48 -3.81 -5.38 -13.57
N LEU A 49 -4.65 -6.14 -12.87
CA LEU A 49 -5.85 -5.60 -12.25
C LEU A 49 -5.53 -4.57 -11.16
N LEU A 50 -4.55 -4.87 -10.30
CA LEU A 50 -4.10 -3.94 -9.26
C LEU A 50 -3.40 -2.70 -9.85
N ALA A 51 -2.57 -2.89 -10.90
CA ALA A 51 -1.93 -1.79 -11.61
C ALA A 51 -2.97 -0.85 -12.25
N ALA A 52 -4.01 -1.41 -12.88
CA ALA A 52 -5.11 -0.63 -13.44
C ALA A 52 -5.93 0.08 -12.35
N TYR A 53 -6.24 -0.59 -11.24
CA TYR A 53 -6.99 0.00 -10.13
C TYR A 53 -6.27 1.21 -9.51
N TYR A 54 -4.95 1.13 -9.36
CA TYR A 54 -4.13 2.22 -8.80
C TYR A 54 -3.55 3.16 -9.87
N GLU A 55 -4.02 3.06 -11.12
CA GLU A 55 -3.56 3.90 -12.24
C GLU A 55 -2.03 4.00 -12.36
N THR A 56 -1.36 2.87 -12.19
CA THR A 56 0.11 2.79 -12.19
C THR A 56 0.60 1.57 -12.97
N SER A 57 1.91 1.40 -13.05
CA SER A 57 2.53 0.27 -13.73
C SER A 57 2.68 -0.96 -12.83
N GLU A 58 2.67 -2.16 -13.42
CA GLU A 58 2.98 -3.39 -12.68
C GLU A 58 4.37 -3.30 -12.01
N SER A 59 5.35 -2.68 -12.66
CA SER A 59 6.72 -2.56 -12.15
C SER A 59 6.85 -1.61 -10.96
N ALA A 60 5.93 -0.65 -10.80
CA ALA A 60 5.85 0.21 -9.62
C ALA A 60 5.31 -0.54 -8.39
N LEU A 61 4.42 -1.52 -8.60
CA LEU A 61 3.79 -2.27 -7.52
C LEU A 61 4.53 -3.56 -7.16
N PHE A 62 5.13 -4.22 -8.15
CA PHE A 62 5.71 -5.55 -8.03
C PHE A 62 7.17 -5.61 -8.48
N ASP A 63 7.91 -6.58 -7.92
CA ASP A 63 9.22 -6.98 -8.43
C ASP A 63 9.08 -7.88 -9.68
N ALA A 64 10.22 -8.22 -10.30
CA ALA A 64 10.24 -9.07 -11.50
C ALA A 64 9.66 -10.48 -11.25
N ARG A 65 9.63 -10.95 -10.00
CA ARG A 65 9.09 -12.24 -9.59
C ARG A 65 7.60 -12.17 -9.23
N GLY A 66 7.00 -10.97 -9.20
CA GLY A 66 5.59 -10.75 -8.90
C GLY A 66 5.27 -10.56 -7.42
N PHE A 67 6.27 -10.34 -6.56
CA PHE A 67 6.04 -9.96 -5.16
C PHE A 67 5.81 -8.46 -5.05
N ALA A 68 4.90 -8.06 -4.17
CA ALA A 68 4.66 -6.65 -3.91
C ALA A 68 5.94 -5.99 -3.36
N ARG A 69 6.29 -4.82 -3.90
CA ARG A 69 7.47 -4.08 -3.43
C ARG A 69 7.28 -3.61 -2.01
N LEU A 70 8.34 -3.70 -1.22
CA LEU A 70 8.40 -3.08 0.09
C LEU A 70 8.52 -1.56 -0.04
N VAL A 71 7.88 -0.85 0.88
CA VAL A 71 8.04 0.60 1.00
C VAL A 71 9.39 0.86 1.68
N PRO A 72 10.29 1.67 1.07
CA PRO A 72 11.56 2.02 1.70
C PRO A 72 11.34 2.74 3.04
N PRO A 73 12.20 2.53 4.05
CA PRO A 73 12.09 3.21 5.35
C PRO A 73 12.01 4.74 5.23
N GLN A 74 12.75 5.33 4.30
CA GLN A 74 12.80 6.77 4.08
C GLN A 74 11.44 7.35 3.66
N VAL A 75 10.64 6.58 2.91
CA VAL A 75 9.29 6.98 2.52
C VAL A 75 8.37 6.95 3.74
N LEU A 76 8.49 5.93 4.59
CA LEU A 76 7.69 5.83 5.82
C LEU A 76 8.04 6.95 6.81
N GLU A 77 9.32 7.30 6.93
CA GLU A 77 9.79 8.44 7.73
C GLU A 77 9.23 9.76 7.19
N GLY A 78 9.25 9.97 5.87
CA GLY A 78 8.66 11.16 5.24
C GLY A 78 7.15 11.28 5.50
N ILE A 79 6.39 10.18 5.35
CA ILE A 79 4.96 10.16 5.66
C ILE A 79 4.74 10.47 7.15
N ARG A 80 5.53 9.87 8.04
CA ARG A 80 5.42 10.11 9.49
C ARG A 80 5.70 11.57 9.84
N ALA A 81 6.71 12.20 9.22
CA ALA A 81 7.05 13.59 9.45
C ALA A 81 5.93 14.54 8.97
N GLN A 82 5.29 14.24 7.83
CA GLN A 82 4.16 15.02 7.33
C GLN A 82 2.89 14.90 8.19
N LEU A 83 2.71 13.75 8.84
CA LEU A 83 1.58 13.49 9.73
C LEU A 83 1.86 13.87 11.19
N ALA A 84 3.10 14.26 11.52
CA ALA A 84 3.39 14.78 12.84
C ALA A 84 2.60 16.08 13.03
N PRO A 85 1.93 16.28 14.18
CA PRO A 85 1.33 17.57 14.48
C PRO A 85 2.43 18.64 14.43
N PRO A 86 2.12 19.87 14.00
CA PRO A 86 3.08 20.96 14.07
C PRO A 86 3.56 21.07 15.52
N GLU A 87 4.88 21.02 15.72
CA GLU A 87 5.49 21.17 17.05
C GLU A 87 5.10 22.54 17.60
N ASP A 88 4.24 22.53 18.62
CA ASP A 88 3.89 23.61 19.54
C ASP A 88 3.80 25.03 18.95
N GLU A 89 2.56 25.46 18.67
CA GLU A 89 2.23 26.88 18.88
C GLU A 89 2.67 27.23 20.31
N PRO A 90 3.46 28.30 20.52
CA PRO A 90 3.89 28.67 21.85
C PRO A 90 2.63 28.86 22.71
N GLN A 91 2.48 28.01 23.72
CA GLN A 91 1.43 28.19 24.73
C GLN A 91 1.63 29.59 25.31
N ALA A 92 0.77 30.51 24.88
CA ALA A 92 0.73 31.86 25.39
C ALA A 92 0.48 31.75 26.89
N SER A 93 1.53 31.93 27.67
CA SER A 93 1.45 32.00 29.12
C SER A 93 0.60 33.22 29.45
N ALA A 94 -0.54 32.98 30.09
CA ALA A 94 -1.41 33.97 30.70
C ALA A 94 -1.27 33.89 32.23
#